data_AF-A0A163Y7W0-F1
#
_entry.id   AF-A0A163Y7W0-F1
#
_cell.length_a   1.000
_cell.length_b   1.000
_cell.length_c   1.000
_cell.angle_alpha   90.00
_cell.angle_beta   90.00
_cell.angle_gamma   90.00
#
_symmetry.space_group_name_H-M   'P 1'
#
loop_
_entity.id
_entity.type
_entity.pdbx_description
1 polymer ?
#
loop_
_entity_poly.entity_id
_entity_poly.type
_entity_poly.pdbx_seq_one_letter_code
_entity_poly.pdbx_strand_id
1 'polypeptide(L)'
;MKFIKLIGLTAGASIALASVALAQDIPVAVASSMTGSESAFGRQFKNGAELAVADINAAGGLLNKKLALQVGDDACDPKQARSIAEKFASARIPFVAGHYCSSSSIPASEAYADGNVLQISPGSTNPLFTERKLANVLRVCGRDDQQGFVAGEYIAKTYKGKNIAILNDKTTYGKGLADETRKALNKAGVTEKMFESYNKGDKDFNAIVSRLKRDNIDLVYVGGYHQEAGLIVRQMRDQGLKTVLMAGDAINDKEFASITGPAAEGTLFTFGPDPRNKPTAKAIVDRFKAKNIDPEGYTLYTYAAFQVWSQAVAKAGTTDTKKVMDTIKAGEWDTVLGKMAFDAKGDIKAIDYVVYKWDAKGDYAELKQ
;
A
#
# COMPACT_ATOMS: atom_id res chain seq x y z
N MET A 1 63.98 -68.23 -18.52
CA MET A 1 62.51 -68.27 -18.42
C MET A 1 62.06 -67.19 -17.44
N LYS A 2 61.02 -66.44 -17.82
CA LYS A 2 60.61 -65.13 -17.30
C LYS A 2 60.07 -65.18 -15.87
N PHE A 3 60.52 -64.27 -15.01
CA PHE A 3 59.81 -63.86 -13.79
C PHE A 3 59.32 -62.42 -14.00
N ILE A 4 58.00 -62.23 -14.03
CA ILE A 4 57.37 -60.90 -14.00
C ILE A 4 56.41 -60.90 -12.80
N LYS A 5 56.78 -60.14 -11.77
CA LYS A 5 55.91 -59.73 -10.67
C LYS A 5 55.06 -58.55 -11.17
N LEU A 6 53.74 -58.69 -11.17
CA LEU A 6 52.81 -57.60 -11.41
C LEU A 6 52.31 -57.10 -10.04
N ILE A 7 52.85 -55.98 -9.58
CA ILE A 7 52.29 -55.21 -8.45
C ILE A 7 51.35 -54.19 -9.08
N GLY A 8 50.04 -54.44 -8.97
CA GLY A 8 49.00 -53.51 -9.39
C GLY A 8 48.84 -52.40 -8.35
N LEU A 9 49.20 -51.18 -8.73
CA LEU A 9 49.04 -49.95 -7.97
C LEU A 9 47.57 -49.50 -8.05
N THR A 10 46.78 -49.72 -7.00
CA THR A 10 45.44 -49.14 -6.86
C THR A 10 45.55 -47.70 -6.38
N ALA A 11 45.60 -46.75 -7.32
CA ALA A 11 45.42 -45.33 -7.03
C ALA A 11 43.93 -45.05 -6.76
N GLY A 12 43.57 -44.93 -5.48
CA GLY A 12 42.24 -44.52 -5.06
C GLY A 12 41.99 -43.04 -5.36
N ALA A 13 41.24 -42.75 -6.42
CA ALA A 13 40.68 -41.43 -6.66
C ALA A 13 39.51 -41.20 -5.69
N SER A 14 39.81 -40.56 -4.55
CA SER A 14 38.77 -40.07 -3.64
C SER A 14 38.14 -38.82 -4.26
N ILE A 15 37.05 -39.00 -5.00
CA ILE A 15 36.18 -37.89 -5.41
C ILE A 15 35.47 -37.42 -4.14
N ALA A 16 35.96 -36.33 -3.56
CA ALA A 16 35.23 -35.61 -2.53
C ALA A 16 33.95 -35.03 -3.16
N LEU A 17 32.83 -35.73 -3.00
CA LEU A 17 31.50 -35.17 -3.17
C LEU A 17 31.31 -34.12 -2.07
N ALA A 18 31.76 -32.90 -2.33
CA ALA A 18 31.30 -31.74 -1.58
C ALA A 18 29.80 -31.60 -1.85
N SER A 19 28.98 -32.13 -0.95
CA SER A 19 27.56 -31.79 -0.87
C SER A 19 27.48 -30.29 -0.64
N VAL A 20 27.25 -29.54 -1.72
CA VAL A 20 26.84 -28.14 -1.62
C VAL A 20 25.52 -28.17 -0.86
N ALA A 21 25.58 -27.91 0.45
CA ALA A 21 24.39 -27.65 1.24
C ALA A 21 23.73 -26.42 0.62
N LEU A 22 22.70 -26.65 -0.19
CA LEU A 22 21.90 -25.56 -0.76
C LEU A 22 21.34 -24.79 0.43
N ALA A 23 21.83 -23.58 0.61
CA ALA A 23 21.42 -22.72 1.68
C ALA A 23 19.91 -22.45 1.53
N GLN A 24 19.11 -22.78 2.55
CA GLN A 24 17.65 -22.63 2.50
C GLN A 24 17.29 -21.17 2.17
N ASP A 25 16.40 -20.99 1.18
CA ASP A 25 15.88 -19.70 0.73
C ASP A 25 15.37 -18.86 1.90
N ILE A 26 15.49 -17.53 1.79
CA ILE A 26 14.96 -16.58 2.76
C ILE A 26 13.47 -16.38 2.44
N PRO A 27 12.54 -16.81 3.31
CA PRO A 27 11.13 -16.55 3.08
C PRO A 27 10.87 -15.05 3.25
N VAL A 28 10.01 -14.50 2.40
CA VAL A 28 9.49 -13.13 2.48
C VAL A 28 8.02 -13.17 2.15
N ALA A 29 7.21 -12.23 2.63
CA ALA A 29 5.79 -12.25 2.30
C ALA A 29 5.27 -10.90 1.79
N VAL A 30 4.18 -11.00 1.04
CA VAL A 30 3.28 -9.90 0.73
C VAL A 30 1.89 -10.25 1.26
N ALA A 31 1.23 -9.31 1.94
CA ALA A 31 -0.11 -9.52 2.49
C ALA A 31 -1.03 -8.35 2.13
N SER A 32 -2.21 -8.66 1.60
CA SER A 32 -3.21 -7.67 1.19
C SER A 32 -4.55 -8.37 0.88
N SER A 33 -5.56 -7.62 0.46
CA SER A 33 -6.85 -8.13 0.01
C SER A 33 -6.67 -8.76 -1.37
N MET A 34 -6.36 -10.05 -1.44
CA MET A 34 -6.21 -10.75 -2.73
C MET A 34 -7.57 -11.12 -3.32
N THR A 35 -8.57 -11.28 -2.45
CA THR A 35 -9.97 -11.47 -2.80
C THR A 35 -10.83 -10.33 -2.28
N GLY A 36 -12.14 -10.36 -2.55
CA GLY A 36 -13.10 -9.37 -2.06
C GLY A 36 -13.08 -8.04 -2.83
N SER A 37 -13.75 -7.06 -2.23
CA SER A 37 -13.98 -5.74 -2.82
C SER A 37 -12.71 -4.95 -3.11
N GLU A 38 -11.65 -5.17 -2.35
CA GLU A 38 -10.36 -4.48 -2.51
C GLU A 38 -9.32 -5.29 -3.30
N SER A 39 -9.76 -6.33 -4.03
CA SER A 39 -8.86 -7.24 -4.77
C SER A 39 -7.92 -6.54 -5.75
N ALA A 40 -8.30 -5.37 -6.29
CA ALA A 40 -7.43 -4.55 -7.13
C ALA A 40 -6.13 -4.16 -6.43
N PHE A 41 -6.21 -3.73 -5.17
CA PHE A 41 -5.04 -3.38 -4.38
C PHE A 41 -4.21 -4.61 -4.01
N GLY A 42 -4.83 -5.78 -3.79
CA GLY A 42 -4.09 -7.04 -3.66
C GLY A 42 -3.29 -7.40 -4.90
N ARG A 43 -3.86 -7.21 -6.10
CA ARG A 43 -3.15 -7.40 -7.37
C ARG A 43 -1.95 -6.45 -7.48
N GLN A 44 -2.13 -5.17 -7.16
CA GLN A 44 -1.03 -4.19 -7.16
C GLN A 44 0.11 -4.61 -6.22
N PHE A 45 -0.22 -5.00 -4.98
CA PHE A 45 0.75 -5.48 -4.00
C PHE A 45 1.51 -6.71 -4.51
N LYS A 46 0.79 -7.71 -5.00
CA LYS A 46 1.38 -8.95 -5.52
C LYS A 46 2.32 -8.66 -6.69
N ASN A 47 1.90 -7.84 -7.66
CA ASN A 47 2.72 -7.47 -8.82
C ASN A 47 4.04 -6.80 -8.40
N GLY A 48 3.99 -5.86 -7.45
CA GLY A 48 5.17 -5.16 -6.94
C GLY A 48 6.14 -6.11 -6.22
N ALA A 49 5.60 -7.00 -5.37
CA ALA A 49 6.38 -7.98 -4.63
C ALA A 49 7.05 -9.02 -5.55
N GLU A 50 6.31 -9.55 -6.52
CA GLU A 50 6.83 -10.55 -7.47
C GLU A 50 7.99 -9.99 -8.30
N LEU A 51 7.87 -8.75 -8.79
CA LEU A 51 8.95 -8.14 -9.56
C LEU A 51 10.17 -7.84 -8.69
N ALA A 52 9.98 -7.31 -7.47
CA ALA A 52 11.08 -7.01 -6.57
C ALA A 52 11.85 -8.27 -6.17
N VAL A 53 11.14 -9.36 -5.84
CA VAL A 53 11.76 -10.65 -5.52
C VAL A 53 12.52 -11.22 -6.72
N ALA A 54 11.94 -11.13 -7.93
CA ALA A 54 12.62 -11.57 -9.15
C ALA A 54 13.92 -10.80 -9.39
N ASP A 55 13.91 -9.49 -9.19
CA ASP A 55 15.08 -8.63 -9.41
C ASP A 55 16.18 -8.88 -8.36
N ILE A 56 15.81 -9.01 -7.08
CA ILE A 56 16.76 -9.34 -6.01
C ILE A 56 17.40 -10.70 -6.29
N ASN A 57 16.61 -11.70 -6.70
CA ASN A 57 17.13 -13.02 -7.02
C ASN A 57 18.03 -13.02 -8.27
N ALA A 58 17.68 -12.25 -9.30
CA ALA A 58 18.50 -12.09 -10.49
C ALA A 58 19.84 -11.39 -10.20
N ALA A 59 19.89 -10.53 -9.17
CA ALA A 59 21.09 -9.86 -8.69
C ALA A 59 21.97 -10.75 -7.77
N GLY A 60 21.68 -12.05 -7.66
CA GLY A 60 22.43 -13.00 -6.82
C GLY A 60 21.79 -13.31 -5.47
N GLY A 61 20.59 -12.76 -5.20
CA GLY A 61 19.87 -12.97 -3.96
C GLY A 61 20.38 -12.09 -2.82
N LEU A 62 20.12 -12.54 -1.59
CA LEU A 62 20.44 -11.82 -0.36
C LEU A 62 21.14 -12.76 0.61
N LEU A 63 22.30 -12.35 1.14
CA LEU A 63 23.13 -13.20 2.00
C LEU A 63 23.43 -14.59 1.36
N ASN A 64 23.72 -14.61 0.06
CA ASN A 64 23.95 -15.81 -0.77
C ASN A 64 22.76 -16.79 -0.84
N LYS A 65 21.53 -16.30 -0.62
CA LYS A 65 20.30 -17.09 -0.67
C LYS A 65 19.28 -16.41 -1.58
N LYS A 66 18.44 -17.20 -2.25
CA LYS A 66 17.29 -16.65 -2.96
C LYS A 66 16.18 -16.28 -1.97
N LEU A 67 15.35 -15.34 -2.38
CA LEU A 67 14.10 -15.01 -1.71
C LEU A 67 12.98 -15.91 -2.23
N ALA A 68 12.16 -16.41 -1.30
CA ALA A 68 10.94 -17.18 -1.58
C ALA A 68 9.71 -16.41 -1.12
N LEU A 69 8.90 -15.92 -2.08
CA LEU A 69 7.72 -15.10 -1.80
C LEU A 69 6.53 -15.95 -1.35
N GLN A 70 5.94 -15.57 -0.21
CA GLN A 70 4.64 -16.04 0.23
C GLN A 70 3.59 -14.95 0.06
N VAL A 71 2.37 -15.36 -0.29
CA VAL A 71 1.24 -14.44 -0.51
C VAL A 71 0.17 -14.72 0.54
N GLY A 72 -0.24 -13.69 1.26
CA GLY A 72 -1.29 -13.73 2.26
C GLY A 72 -2.51 -12.96 1.78
N ASP A 73 -3.66 -13.64 1.73
CA ASP A 73 -4.94 -12.98 1.49
C ASP A 73 -5.61 -12.65 2.83
N ASP A 74 -5.77 -11.37 3.11
CA ASP A 74 -6.47 -10.91 4.30
C ASP A 74 -7.90 -10.42 4.02
N ALA A 75 -8.32 -10.35 2.75
CA ALA A 75 -9.61 -9.81 2.32
C ALA A 75 -9.98 -8.42 2.92
N CYS A 76 -8.99 -7.64 3.37
CA CYS A 76 -9.18 -6.45 4.19
C CYS A 76 -10.04 -6.67 5.46
N ASP A 77 -10.08 -7.92 5.96
CA ASP A 77 -10.74 -8.32 7.20
C ASP A 77 -9.74 -8.37 8.37
N PRO A 78 -10.02 -7.69 9.50
CA PRO A 78 -9.13 -7.66 10.66
C PRO A 78 -8.78 -9.03 11.26
N LYS A 79 -9.74 -9.97 11.30
CA LYS A 79 -9.52 -11.29 11.91
C LYS A 79 -8.68 -12.17 10.99
N GLN A 80 -8.98 -12.16 9.70
CA GLN A 80 -8.19 -12.87 8.70
C GLN A 80 -6.77 -12.31 8.60
N ALA A 81 -6.60 -10.99 8.64
CA ALA A 81 -5.29 -10.35 8.68
C ALA A 81 -4.45 -10.82 9.88
N ARG A 82 -5.04 -10.90 11.08
CA ARG A 82 -4.37 -11.41 12.28
C ARG A 82 -3.95 -12.88 12.11
N SER A 83 -4.84 -13.72 11.56
CA SER A 83 -4.53 -15.14 11.30
C SER A 83 -3.40 -15.33 10.29
N ILE A 84 -3.37 -14.52 9.23
CA ILE A 84 -2.26 -14.51 8.25
C ILE A 84 -0.96 -14.08 8.91
N ALA A 85 -1.00 -13.07 9.77
CA ALA A 85 0.17 -12.60 10.50
C ALA A 85 0.74 -13.67 11.45
N GLU A 86 -0.13 -14.37 12.20
CA GLU A 86 0.26 -15.50 13.06
C GLU A 86 0.87 -16.65 12.25
N LYS A 87 0.33 -16.95 11.07
CA LYS A 87 0.89 -17.95 10.15
C LYS A 87 2.30 -17.56 9.68
N PHE A 88 2.50 -16.32 9.26
CA PHE A 88 3.82 -15.84 8.82
C PHE A 88 4.84 -15.76 9.96
N ALA A 89 4.41 -15.35 11.16
CA ALA A 89 5.23 -15.40 12.36
C ALA A 89 5.65 -16.85 12.68
N SER A 90 4.71 -17.80 12.66
CA SER A 90 4.97 -19.23 12.90
C SER A 90 5.94 -19.82 11.86
N ALA A 91 5.85 -19.36 10.61
CA ALA A 91 6.77 -19.72 9.53
C ALA A 91 8.13 -19.00 9.61
N ARG A 92 8.38 -18.19 10.64
CA ARG A 92 9.62 -17.41 10.88
C ARG A 92 9.99 -16.52 9.69
N ILE A 93 9.00 -15.92 9.05
CA ILE A 93 9.24 -14.95 7.97
C ILE A 93 9.81 -13.67 8.59
N PRO A 94 11.00 -13.20 8.19
CA PRO A 94 11.60 -11.98 8.74
C PRO A 94 10.91 -10.70 8.26
N PHE A 95 10.20 -10.74 7.14
CA PHE A 95 9.66 -9.56 6.47
C PHE A 95 8.34 -9.78 5.75
N VAL A 96 7.42 -8.84 5.96
CA VAL A 96 6.15 -8.72 5.24
C VAL A 96 6.00 -7.32 4.66
N ALA A 97 5.79 -7.24 3.35
CA ALA A 97 5.22 -6.08 2.70
C ALA A 97 3.69 -6.15 2.80
N GLY A 98 3.10 -5.43 3.75
CA GLY A 98 1.68 -5.53 4.05
C GLY A 98 1.30 -4.78 5.32
N HIS A 99 0.02 -4.67 5.67
CA HIS A 99 -1.14 -5.00 4.84
C HIS A 99 -1.59 -3.74 4.09
N TYR A 100 -2.62 -3.84 3.25
CA TYR A 100 -3.20 -2.67 2.57
C TYR A 100 -4.11 -1.88 3.52
N CYS A 101 -5.24 -2.46 3.94
CA CYS A 101 -6.20 -1.76 4.77
C CYS A 101 -5.64 -1.47 6.16
N SER A 102 -5.90 -0.26 6.68
CA SER A 102 -5.52 0.12 8.04
C SER A 102 -6.19 -0.77 9.10
N SER A 103 -7.43 -1.20 8.85
CA SER A 103 -8.16 -2.16 9.69
C SER A 103 -7.51 -3.55 9.77
N SER A 104 -6.74 -3.93 8.75
CA SER A 104 -5.96 -5.18 8.72
C SER A 104 -4.57 -5.00 9.30
N SER A 105 -3.87 -3.93 8.90
CA SER A 105 -2.48 -3.68 9.26
C SER A 105 -2.27 -3.51 10.76
N ILE A 106 -3.20 -2.84 11.44
CA ILE A 106 -3.13 -2.57 12.89
C ILE A 106 -3.16 -3.87 13.71
N PRO A 107 -4.16 -4.76 13.60
CA PRO A 107 -4.14 -6.03 14.34
C PRO A 107 -3.07 -7.00 13.85
N ALA A 108 -2.76 -7.03 12.54
CA ALA A 108 -1.67 -7.87 12.02
C ALA A 108 -0.31 -7.50 12.62
N SER A 109 -0.03 -6.19 12.77
CA SER A 109 1.23 -5.71 13.36
C SER A 109 1.47 -6.16 14.79
N GLU A 110 0.41 -6.41 15.57
CA GLU A 110 0.53 -6.93 16.94
C GLU A 110 1.04 -8.37 16.91
N ALA A 111 0.45 -9.21 16.05
CA ALA A 111 0.93 -10.58 15.84
C ALA A 111 2.35 -10.61 15.26
N TYR A 112 2.71 -9.67 14.37
CA TYR A 112 4.09 -9.54 13.88
C TYR A 112 5.07 -9.11 14.97
N ALA A 113 4.67 -8.22 15.88
CA ALA A 113 5.49 -7.81 17.02
C ALA A 113 5.80 -9.00 17.94
N ASP A 114 4.79 -9.82 18.26
CA ASP A 114 4.96 -11.04 19.03
C ASP A 114 5.84 -12.08 18.30
N GLY A 115 5.71 -12.15 16.99
CA GLY A 115 6.45 -13.05 16.11
C GLY A 115 7.84 -12.57 15.67
N ASN A 116 8.28 -11.39 16.11
CA ASN A 116 9.51 -10.73 15.65
C ASN A 116 9.62 -10.60 14.12
N VAL A 117 8.52 -10.27 13.44
CA VAL A 117 8.45 -10.10 11.98
C VAL A 117 8.45 -8.62 11.64
N LEU A 118 9.30 -8.17 10.72
CA LEU A 118 9.30 -6.76 10.27
C LEU A 118 8.14 -6.54 9.29
N GLN A 119 7.30 -5.55 9.55
CA GLN A 119 6.23 -5.14 8.66
C GLN A 119 6.54 -3.77 8.03
N ILE A 120 6.57 -3.70 6.70
CA ILE A 120 6.54 -2.43 5.96
C ILE A 120 5.23 -2.37 5.20
N SER A 121 4.31 -1.49 5.59
CA SER A 121 3.04 -1.33 4.88
C SER A 121 3.19 -0.42 3.65
N PRO A 122 2.80 -0.88 2.46
CA PRO A 122 2.67 -0.02 1.28
C PRO A 122 1.41 0.84 1.23
N GLY A 123 0.40 0.62 2.08
CA GLY A 123 -0.92 1.26 1.91
C GLY A 123 -1.70 1.61 3.17
N SER A 124 -1.24 1.23 4.36
CA SER A 124 -1.91 1.58 5.61
C SER A 124 -1.61 3.02 6.00
N THR A 125 -2.53 3.93 5.76
CA THR A 125 -2.36 5.38 5.98
C THR A 125 -2.82 5.86 7.36
N ASN A 126 -3.57 5.06 8.13
CA ASN A 126 -4.07 5.54 9.42
C ASN A 126 -2.91 5.82 10.41
N PRO A 127 -2.88 6.99 11.08
CA PRO A 127 -1.83 7.33 12.04
C PRO A 127 -1.61 6.29 13.14
N LEU A 128 -2.68 5.65 13.63
CA LEU A 128 -2.61 4.67 14.72
C LEU A 128 -1.68 3.48 14.42
N PHE A 129 -1.45 3.18 13.14
CA PHE A 129 -0.54 2.11 12.74
C PHE A 129 0.87 2.27 13.33
N THR A 130 1.46 3.48 13.31
CA THR A 130 2.81 3.77 13.83
C THR A 130 2.80 4.50 15.19
N GLU A 131 1.70 5.17 15.57
CA GLU A 131 1.61 5.87 16.87
C GLU A 131 1.60 4.94 18.09
N ARG A 132 1.35 3.64 17.91
CA ARG A 132 1.44 2.61 18.97
C ARG A 132 2.87 2.25 19.37
N LYS A 133 3.89 2.81 18.70
CA LYS A 133 5.32 2.63 19.02
C LYS A 133 5.80 1.18 18.97
N LEU A 134 5.21 0.36 18.09
CA LEU A 134 5.73 -0.98 17.81
C LEU A 134 7.13 -0.87 17.18
N ALA A 135 8.05 -1.73 17.60
CA ALA A 135 9.46 -1.62 17.22
C ALA A 135 9.74 -2.09 15.78
N ASN A 136 8.81 -2.80 15.15
CA ASN A 136 8.99 -3.57 13.92
C ASN A 136 8.04 -3.13 12.79
N VAL A 137 7.45 -1.93 12.90
CA VAL A 137 6.53 -1.38 11.91
C VAL A 137 7.13 -0.18 11.18
N LEU A 138 6.88 -0.13 9.88
CA LEU A 138 7.17 0.98 8.99
C LEU A 138 6.05 1.11 7.96
N ARG A 139 5.95 2.26 7.31
CA ARG A 139 5.15 2.42 6.08
C ARG A 139 5.92 3.18 5.02
N VAL A 140 5.67 2.88 3.75
CA VAL A 140 6.23 3.62 2.60
C VAL A 140 5.21 4.54 1.93
N CYS A 141 3.98 4.58 2.44
CA CYS A 141 2.94 5.54 2.07
C CYS A 141 2.84 6.70 3.10
N GLY A 142 2.05 7.72 2.77
CA GLY A 142 1.75 8.83 3.67
C GLY A 142 0.74 8.47 4.78
N ARG A 143 0.34 9.48 5.55
CA ARG A 143 -0.63 9.35 6.66
C ARG A 143 -1.92 10.12 6.43
N ASP A 144 -3.03 9.64 7.02
CA ASP A 144 -4.34 10.27 6.90
C ASP A 144 -4.43 11.66 7.57
N ASP A 145 -3.62 11.94 8.60
CA ASP A 145 -3.58 13.28 9.21
C ASP A 145 -2.95 14.33 8.28
N GLN A 146 -2.01 13.91 7.43
CA GLN A 146 -1.44 14.74 6.36
C GLN A 146 -2.41 14.85 5.18
N GLN A 147 -2.96 13.71 4.75
CA GLN A 147 -3.89 13.66 3.63
C GLN A 147 -5.18 14.45 3.90
N GLY A 148 -5.78 14.25 5.08
CA GLY A 148 -6.97 14.95 5.51
C GLY A 148 -6.73 16.46 5.68
N PHE A 149 -5.53 16.86 6.11
CA PHE A 149 -5.14 18.27 6.11
C PHE A 149 -5.16 18.87 4.69
N VAL A 150 -4.51 18.22 3.73
CA VAL A 150 -4.51 18.67 2.32
C VAL A 150 -5.93 18.72 1.74
N ALA A 151 -6.74 17.70 1.98
CA ALA A 151 -8.13 17.66 1.50
C ALA A 151 -8.99 18.77 2.12
N GLY A 152 -8.93 18.94 3.45
CA GLY A 152 -9.72 19.94 4.17
C GLY A 152 -9.35 21.37 3.79
N GLU A 153 -8.06 21.68 3.67
CA GLU A 153 -7.58 23.00 3.21
C GLU A 153 -8.01 23.28 1.76
N TYR A 154 -7.87 22.28 0.88
CA TYR A 154 -8.29 22.40 -0.52
C TYR A 154 -9.80 22.70 -0.63
N ILE A 155 -10.63 21.97 0.12
CA ILE A 155 -12.08 22.18 0.16
C ILE A 155 -12.39 23.57 0.70
N ALA A 156 -11.80 23.97 1.83
CA ALA A 156 -12.03 25.28 2.44
C ALA A 156 -11.68 26.46 1.52
N LYS A 157 -10.57 26.34 0.78
CA LYS A 157 -10.09 27.34 -0.18
C LYS A 157 -10.96 27.39 -1.44
N THR A 158 -11.22 26.23 -2.06
CA THR A 158 -11.80 26.14 -3.41
C THR A 158 -13.33 26.17 -3.40
N TYR A 159 -13.95 25.65 -2.34
CA TYR A 159 -15.39 25.55 -2.17
C TYR A 159 -15.91 26.47 -1.05
N LYS A 160 -15.23 27.60 -0.84
CA LYS A 160 -15.64 28.60 0.15
C LYS A 160 -17.09 29.06 -0.09
N GLY A 161 -17.92 29.01 0.95
CA GLY A 161 -19.34 29.40 0.88
C GLY A 161 -20.25 28.38 0.20
N LYS A 162 -19.75 27.16 -0.08
CA LYS A 162 -20.53 26.05 -0.63
C LYS A 162 -21.01 25.11 0.47
N ASN A 163 -22.06 24.35 0.18
CA ASN A 163 -22.57 23.33 1.09
C ASN A 163 -21.72 22.05 0.97
N ILE A 164 -21.00 21.71 2.04
CA ILE A 164 -20.12 20.55 2.09
C ILE A 164 -20.79 19.42 2.88
N ALA A 165 -20.75 18.21 2.36
CA ALA A 165 -21.05 16.99 3.12
C ALA A 165 -19.80 16.14 3.29
N ILE A 166 -19.75 15.36 4.36
CA ILE A 166 -18.69 14.39 4.61
C ILE A 166 -19.35 13.05 4.96
N LEU A 167 -18.99 12.00 4.24
CA LEU A 167 -19.44 10.63 4.42
C LEU A 167 -18.27 9.74 4.86
N ASN A 168 -18.55 8.68 5.61
CA ASN A 168 -17.57 7.65 5.94
C ASN A 168 -18.17 6.23 5.97
N ASP A 169 -17.35 5.23 5.67
CA ASP A 169 -17.74 3.81 5.62
C ASP A 169 -17.64 3.06 6.97
N LYS A 170 -17.39 3.79 8.07
CA LYS A 170 -17.14 3.30 9.44
C LYS A 170 -15.87 2.46 9.62
N THR A 171 -15.11 2.18 8.58
CA THR A 171 -13.84 1.47 8.71
C THR A 171 -12.79 2.34 9.37
N THR A 172 -11.73 1.74 9.91
CA THR A 172 -10.62 2.47 10.54
C THR A 172 -9.98 3.51 9.61
N TYR A 173 -9.84 3.17 8.32
CA TYR A 173 -9.35 4.10 7.30
C TYR A 173 -10.40 5.15 6.96
N GLY A 174 -11.57 4.73 6.49
CA GLY A 174 -12.57 5.67 5.95
C GLY A 174 -13.07 6.66 6.98
N LYS A 175 -13.36 6.19 8.21
CA LYS A 175 -13.70 7.10 9.31
C LYS A 175 -12.53 7.98 9.73
N GLY A 176 -11.33 7.43 9.86
CA GLY A 176 -10.14 8.18 10.31
C GLY A 176 -9.81 9.34 9.36
N LEU A 177 -9.81 9.06 8.06
CA LEU A 177 -9.54 10.07 7.04
C LEU A 177 -10.65 11.12 6.93
N ALA A 178 -11.93 10.71 7.04
CA ALA A 178 -13.05 11.65 7.08
C ALA A 178 -12.98 12.58 8.30
N ASP A 179 -12.60 12.04 9.47
CA ASP A 179 -12.45 12.83 10.70
C ASP A 179 -11.30 13.84 10.59
N GLU A 180 -10.12 13.45 10.05
CA GLU A 180 -9.00 14.38 9.85
C GLU A 180 -9.31 15.44 8.79
N THR A 181 -10.01 15.07 7.71
CA THR A 181 -10.49 16.03 6.70
C THR A 181 -11.46 17.04 7.30
N ARG A 182 -12.44 16.56 8.07
CA ARG A 182 -13.41 17.40 8.78
C ARG A 182 -12.73 18.34 9.76
N LYS A 183 -11.75 17.86 10.51
CA LYS A 183 -10.97 18.65 11.46
C LYS A 183 -10.20 19.77 10.77
N ALA A 184 -9.56 19.49 9.64
CA ALA A 184 -8.86 20.51 8.85
C ALA A 184 -9.83 21.53 8.25
N LEU A 185 -10.94 21.07 7.65
CA LEU A 185 -12.00 21.92 7.11
C LEU A 185 -12.56 22.90 8.17
N ASN A 186 -12.90 22.37 9.35
CA ASN A 186 -13.46 23.16 10.45
C ASN A 186 -12.43 24.14 11.03
N LYS A 187 -11.15 23.76 11.10
CA LYS A 187 -10.06 24.65 11.49
C LYS A 187 -9.88 25.81 10.50
N ALA A 188 -10.11 25.57 9.22
CA ALA A 188 -10.10 26.58 8.16
C ALA A 188 -11.38 27.46 8.12
N GLY A 189 -12.32 27.26 9.05
CA GLY A 189 -13.51 28.11 9.21
C GLY A 189 -14.71 27.71 8.34
N VAL A 190 -14.70 26.51 7.75
CA VAL A 190 -15.85 25.94 7.04
C VAL A 190 -16.42 24.79 7.84
N THR A 191 -17.72 24.81 8.16
CA THR A 191 -18.39 23.69 8.84
C THR A 191 -19.18 22.86 7.83
N GLU A 192 -19.05 21.54 7.90
CA GLU A 192 -19.85 20.66 7.05
C GLU A 192 -21.35 20.76 7.39
N LYS A 193 -22.19 20.78 6.36
CA LYS A 193 -23.65 20.77 6.51
C LYS A 193 -24.18 19.39 6.88
N MET A 194 -23.43 18.35 6.51
CA MET A 194 -23.79 16.96 6.75
C MET A 194 -22.53 16.16 7.08
N PHE A 195 -22.60 15.39 8.17
CA PHE A 195 -21.62 14.38 8.53
C PHE A 195 -22.37 13.07 8.78
N GLU A 196 -22.23 12.10 7.89
CA GLU A 196 -22.99 10.85 7.95
C GLU A 196 -22.10 9.64 7.67
N SER A 197 -22.55 8.45 8.08
CA SER A 197 -21.87 7.19 7.82
C SER A 197 -22.76 6.22 7.05
N TYR A 198 -22.16 5.43 6.16
CA TYR A 198 -22.74 4.23 5.55
C TYR A 198 -21.95 2.99 5.98
N ASN A 199 -22.38 1.78 5.60
CA ASN A 199 -21.60 0.57 5.88
C ASN A 199 -20.79 0.18 4.65
N LYS A 200 -19.53 -0.22 4.86
CA LYS A 200 -18.76 -0.91 3.83
C LYS A 200 -19.56 -2.11 3.28
N GLY A 201 -19.61 -2.24 1.96
CA GLY A 201 -20.38 -3.28 1.28
C GLY A 201 -21.82 -2.89 0.90
N ASP A 202 -22.35 -1.77 1.42
CA ASP A 202 -23.63 -1.23 0.97
C ASP A 202 -23.60 -0.98 -0.54
N LYS A 203 -24.69 -1.30 -1.24
CA LYS A 203 -24.83 -1.08 -2.69
C LYS A 203 -25.89 -0.05 -3.05
N ASP A 204 -26.76 0.29 -2.11
CA ASP A 204 -27.83 1.27 -2.27
C ASP A 204 -27.55 2.49 -1.38
N PHE A 205 -27.30 3.63 -2.03
CA PHE A 205 -27.05 4.93 -1.43
C PHE A 205 -28.16 5.93 -1.74
N ASN A 206 -29.31 5.49 -2.30
CA ASN A 206 -30.35 6.38 -2.79
C ASN A 206 -30.85 7.33 -1.70
N ALA A 207 -31.01 6.84 -0.47
CA ALA A 207 -31.44 7.67 0.66
C ALA A 207 -30.41 8.78 0.99
N ILE A 208 -29.12 8.44 1.03
CA ILE A 208 -28.04 9.42 1.25
C ILE A 208 -28.03 10.44 0.10
N VAL A 209 -28.07 9.97 -1.15
CA VAL A 209 -28.07 10.85 -2.33
C VAL A 209 -29.28 11.79 -2.35
N SER A 210 -30.48 11.31 -2.01
CA SER A 210 -31.67 12.15 -1.90
C SER A 210 -31.53 13.22 -0.82
N ARG A 211 -30.82 12.93 0.30
CA ARG A 211 -30.48 13.94 1.30
C ARG A 211 -29.46 14.96 0.75
N LEU A 212 -28.41 14.51 0.06
CA LEU A 212 -27.44 15.40 -0.60
C LEU A 212 -28.15 16.39 -1.55
N LYS A 213 -29.14 15.90 -2.29
CA LYS A 213 -29.96 16.71 -3.20
C LYS A 213 -30.80 17.74 -2.45
N ARG A 214 -31.58 17.29 -1.46
CA ARG A 214 -32.46 18.16 -0.65
C ARG A 214 -31.65 19.25 0.06
N ASP A 215 -30.48 18.91 0.57
CA ASP A 215 -29.64 19.83 1.34
C ASP A 215 -28.74 20.69 0.42
N ASN A 216 -28.91 20.59 -0.91
CA ASN A 216 -28.18 21.33 -1.94
C ASN A 216 -26.67 21.24 -1.78
N ILE A 217 -26.15 20.02 -1.55
CA ILE A 217 -24.72 19.78 -1.37
C ILE A 217 -23.96 20.01 -2.68
N ASP A 218 -22.95 20.87 -2.63
CA ASP A 218 -22.08 21.20 -3.76
C ASP A 218 -20.90 20.22 -3.87
N LEU A 219 -20.33 19.82 -2.73
CA LEU A 219 -19.25 18.83 -2.64
C LEU A 219 -19.52 17.84 -1.51
N VAL A 220 -19.33 16.55 -1.80
CA VAL A 220 -19.33 15.47 -0.81
C VAL A 220 -17.94 14.86 -0.72
N TYR A 221 -17.34 14.91 0.47
CA TYR A 221 -16.13 14.15 0.77
C TYR A 221 -16.50 12.73 1.21
N VAL A 222 -15.81 11.71 0.72
CA VAL A 222 -16.02 10.31 1.09
C VAL A 222 -14.74 9.72 1.66
N GLY A 223 -14.76 9.44 2.96
CA GLY A 223 -13.78 8.56 3.59
C GLY A 223 -14.17 7.10 3.40
N GLY A 224 -13.64 6.46 2.37
CA GLY A 224 -13.94 5.08 2.00
C GLY A 224 -13.20 4.65 0.74
N TYR A 225 -13.59 3.51 0.16
CA TYR A 225 -12.92 2.88 -0.98
C TYR A 225 -13.66 3.11 -2.31
N HIS A 226 -12.98 2.79 -3.41
CA HIS A 226 -13.46 2.97 -4.79
C HIS A 226 -14.84 2.36 -5.06
N GLN A 227 -15.19 1.22 -4.46
CA GLN A 227 -16.47 0.55 -4.74
C GLN A 227 -17.67 1.40 -4.31
N GLU A 228 -17.74 1.77 -3.04
CA GLU A 228 -18.84 2.58 -2.53
C GLU A 228 -18.78 4.01 -3.08
N ALA A 229 -17.59 4.62 -3.18
CA ALA A 229 -17.45 5.94 -3.78
C ALA A 229 -17.97 5.98 -5.22
N GLY A 230 -17.64 4.98 -6.04
CA GLY A 230 -18.10 4.88 -7.42
C GLY A 230 -19.62 4.70 -7.54
N LEU A 231 -20.22 3.90 -6.65
CA LEU A 231 -21.66 3.73 -6.58
C LEU A 231 -22.37 5.01 -6.13
N ILE A 232 -21.81 5.74 -5.16
CA ILE A 232 -22.31 7.05 -4.73
C ILE A 232 -22.27 8.04 -5.91
N VAL A 233 -21.15 8.13 -6.65
CA VAL A 233 -21.06 8.99 -7.85
C VAL A 233 -22.17 8.66 -8.85
N ARG A 234 -22.34 7.38 -9.18
CA ARG A 234 -23.36 6.94 -10.14
C ARG A 234 -24.77 7.31 -9.70
N GLN A 235 -25.13 6.97 -8.47
CA GLN A 235 -26.47 7.24 -7.95
C GLN A 235 -26.73 8.75 -7.82
N MET A 236 -25.71 9.57 -7.54
CA MET A 236 -25.81 11.03 -7.64
C MET A 236 -26.17 11.48 -9.06
N ARG A 237 -25.51 10.94 -10.09
CA ARG A 237 -25.81 11.29 -11.49
C ARG A 237 -27.19 10.80 -11.92
N ASP A 238 -27.59 9.59 -11.53
CA ASP A 238 -28.91 9.02 -11.81
C ASP A 238 -30.04 9.89 -11.23
N GLN A 239 -29.81 10.51 -10.06
CA GLN A 239 -30.75 11.46 -9.44
C GLN A 239 -30.58 12.92 -9.91
N GLY A 240 -29.71 13.18 -10.89
CA GLY A 240 -29.51 14.49 -11.52
C GLY A 240 -28.65 15.47 -10.71
N LEU A 241 -27.90 15.01 -9.71
CA LEU A 241 -27.00 15.86 -8.93
C LEU A 241 -25.73 16.16 -9.73
N LYS A 242 -25.30 17.43 -9.67
CA LYS A 242 -24.00 17.90 -10.16
C LYS A 242 -22.94 18.00 -9.07
N THR A 243 -23.27 17.52 -7.86
CA THR A 243 -22.37 17.50 -6.70
C THR A 243 -21.04 16.85 -7.08
N VAL A 244 -19.94 17.51 -6.69
CA VAL A 244 -18.58 16.98 -6.85
C VAL A 244 -18.31 15.98 -5.73
N LEU A 245 -17.76 14.81 -6.06
CA LEU A 245 -17.22 13.90 -5.05
C LEU A 245 -15.72 14.19 -4.88
N MET A 246 -15.26 14.19 -3.63
CA MET A 246 -13.83 14.13 -3.29
C MET A 246 -13.57 12.93 -2.37
N ALA A 247 -12.47 12.22 -2.53
CA ALA A 247 -12.10 11.10 -1.66
C ALA A 247 -10.60 11.07 -1.33
N GLY A 248 -10.19 10.09 -0.55
CA GLY A 248 -8.78 9.76 -0.31
C GLY A 248 -8.13 8.93 -1.42
N ASP A 249 -6.94 8.45 -1.09
CA ASP A 249 -6.08 7.62 -1.95
C ASP A 249 -6.74 6.32 -2.45
N ALA A 250 -7.70 5.78 -1.70
CA ALA A 250 -8.36 4.51 -2.00
C ALA A 250 -9.30 4.52 -3.22
N ILE A 251 -9.38 5.64 -3.94
CA ILE A 251 -10.00 5.70 -5.27
C ILE A 251 -9.00 5.79 -6.42
N ASN A 252 -7.69 5.81 -6.15
CA ASN A 252 -6.62 5.80 -7.15
C ASN A 252 -6.42 4.40 -7.76
N ASP A 253 -7.46 3.89 -8.41
CA ASP A 253 -7.44 2.60 -9.10
C ASP A 253 -8.38 2.66 -10.31
N LYS A 254 -8.00 2.02 -11.43
CA LYS A 254 -8.85 1.94 -12.63
C LYS A 254 -10.20 1.26 -12.41
N GLU A 255 -10.36 0.47 -11.35
CA GLU A 255 -11.64 -0.10 -10.96
C GLU A 255 -12.64 1.01 -10.58
N PHE A 256 -12.20 2.13 -10.00
CA PHE A 256 -13.06 3.30 -9.78
C PHE A 256 -13.65 3.80 -11.10
N ALA A 257 -12.79 4.08 -12.08
CA ALA A 257 -13.21 4.53 -13.41
C ALA A 257 -14.12 3.51 -14.12
N SER A 258 -13.85 2.21 -13.94
CA SER A 258 -14.66 1.13 -14.50
C SER A 258 -16.07 1.10 -13.90
N ILE A 259 -16.20 1.37 -12.60
CA ILE A 259 -17.50 1.44 -11.92
C ILE A 259 -18.30 2.64 -12.42
N THR A 260 -17.66 3.81 -12.49
CA THR A 260 -18.34 5.09 -12.77
C THR A 260 -18.56 5.37 -14.25
N GLY A 261 -17.69 4.87 -15.14
CA GLY A 261 -17.64 5.31 -16.53
C GLY A 261 -17.52 6.84 -16.63
N PRO A 262 -18.22 7.49 -17.58
CA PRO A 262 -18.19 8.94 -17.73
C PRO A 262 -18.65 9.73 -16.49
N ALA A 263 -19.38 9.11 -15.56
CA ALA A 263 -19.81 9.76 -14.32
C ALA A 263 -18.64 10.15 -13.41
N ALA A 264 -17.45 9.57 -13.62
CA ALA A 264 -16.22 9.91 -12.89
C ALA A 264 -15.84 11.38 -13.03
N GLU A 265 -16.21 12.02 -14.15
CA GLU A 265 -15.69 13.32 -14.53
C GLU A 265 -15.87 14.37 -13.42
N GLY A 266 -14.76 15.02 -13.08
CA GLY A 266 -14.72 16.04 -12.04
C GLY A 266 -14.59 15.50 -10.62
N THR A 267 -14.60 14.17 -10.41
CA THR A 267 -14.29 13.58 -9.12
C THR A 267 -12.87 13.92 -8.72
N LEU A 268 -12.70 14.34 -7.48
CA LEU A 268 -11.41 14.70 -6.90
C LEU A 268 -10.89 13.61 -5.97
N PHE A 269 -9.58 13.51 -5.82
CA PHE A 269 -8.99 12.72 -4.74
C PHE A 269 -7.63 13.22 -4.32
N THR A 270 -7.21 12.87 -3.12
CA THR A 270 -5.83 13.07 -2.67
C THR A 270 -4.99 11.82 -2.90
N PHE A 271 -3.75 12.01 -3.34
CA PHE A 271 -2.74 10.97 -3.38
C PHE A 271 -1.35 11.62 -3.29
N GLY A 272 -0.30 10.84 -3.02
CA GLY A 272 1.06 11.33 -3.24
C GLY A 272 1.31 11.61 -4.74
N PRO A 273 2.39 12.31 -5.11
CA PRO A 273 2.70 12.58 -6.51
C PRO A 273 2.91 11.25 -7.22
N ASP A 274 2.28 11.10 -8.40
CA ASP A 274 2.24 9.82 -9.11
C ASP A 274 3.65 9.21 -9.25
N PRO A 275 3.91 8.06 -8.58
CA PRO A 275 5.24 7.48 -8.54
C PRO A 275 5.73 7.02 -9.92
N ARG A 276 4.83 6.80 -10.89
CA ARG A 276 5.20 6.43 -12.27
C ARG A 276 5.95 7.53 -13.00
N ASN A 277 5.77 8.78 -12.60
CA ASN A 277 6.42 9.94 -13.21
C ASN A 277 7.83 10.20 -12.67
N LYS A 278 8.27 9.47 -11.63
CA LYS A 278 9.59 9.65 -11.06
C LYS A 278 10.67 9.05 -11.97
N PRO A 279 11.80 9.74 -12.21
CA PRO A 279 12.91 9.19 -12.99
C PRO A 279 13.42 7.84 -12.48
N THR A 280 13.44 7.67 -11.15
CA THR A 280 13.82 6.43 -10.46
C THR A 280 12.89 5.25 -10.74
N ALA A 281 11.63 5.50 -11.12
CA ALA A 281 10.66 4.47 -11.44
C ALA A 281 10.68 4.07 -12.91
N LYS A 282 11.26 4.88 -13.82
CA LYS A 282 11.13 4.71 -15.28
C LYS A 282 11.42 3.28 -15.76
N ALA A 283 12.55 2.70 -15.35
CA ALA A 283 12.95 1.36 -15.78
C ALA A 283 11.98 0.27 -15.31
N ILE A 284 11.43 0.42 -14.10
CA ILE A 284 10.46 -0.52 -13.54
C ILE A 284 9.09 -0.35 -14.21
N VAL A 285 8.68 0.90 -14.47
CA VAL A 285 7.46 1.21 -15.23
C VAL A 285 7.49 0.61 -16.63
N ASP A 286 8.59 0.79 -17.36
CA ASP A 286 8.75 0.26 -18.71
C ASP A 286 8.67 -1.28 -18.73
N ARG A 287 9.20 -1.95 -17.70
CA ARG A 287 9.14 -3.42 -17.56
C ARG A 287 7.74 -3.95 -17.23
N PHE A 288 6.95 -3.23 -16.43
CA PHE A 288 5.55 -3.59 -16.21
C PHE A 288 4.72 -3.37 -17.48
N LYS A 289 4.93 -2.24 -18.18
CA LYS A 289 4.26 -1.96 -19.47
C LYS A 289 4.57 -3.02 -20.53
N ALA A 290 5.80 -3.53 -20.58
CA ALA A 290 6.17 -4.64 -21.46
C ALA A 290 5.40 -5.95 -21.17
N LYS A 291 4.81 -6.08 -19.98
CA LYS A 291 3.92 -7.19 -19.60
C LYS A 291 2.43 -6.83 -19.69
N ASN A 292 2.08 -5.68 -20.29
CA ASN A 292 0.74 -5.10 -20.32
C ASN A 292 0.13 -4.87 -18.92
N ILE A 293 0.98 -4.59 -17.93
CA ILE A 293 0.56 -4.21 -16.58
C ILE A 293 0.84 -2.71 -16.41
N ASP A 294 -0.17 -1.94 -16.00
CA ASP A 294 0.04 -0.57 -15.54
C ASP A 294 0.41 -0.61 -14.05
N PRO A 295 1.63 -0.20 -13.66
CA PRO A 295 2.06 -0.25 -12.27
C PRO A 295 1.48 0.96 -11.52
N GLU A 296 0.21 0.85 -11.15
CA GLU A 296 -0.47 1.81 -10.28
C GLU A 296 0.27 1.97 -8.94
N GLY A 297 -0.04 3.03 -8.20
CA GLY A 297 0.79 3.55 -7.10
C GLY A 297 1.24 2.48 -6.10
N TYR A 298 0.35 1.58 -5.70
CA TYR A 298 0.65 0.55 -4.71
C TYR A 298 1.55 -0.58 -5.23
N THR A 299 1.65 -0.75 -6.56
CA THR A 299 2.64 -1.64 -7.19
C THR A 299 4.05 -1.13 -6.92
N LEU A 300 4.29 0.15 -7.17
CA LEU A 300 5.60 0.77 -6.95
C LEU A 300 5.91 0.94 -5.47
N TYR A 301 4.90 1.20 -4.62
CA TYR A 301 5.09 1.26 -3.16
C TYR A 301 5.49 -0.10 -2.59
N THR A 302 4.87 -1.18 -3.07
CA THR A 302 5.24 -2.53 -2.63
C THR A 302 6.64 -2.90 -3.10
N TYR A 303 7.01 -2.58 -4.35
CA TYR A 303 8.36 -2.77 -4.84
C TYR A 303 9.40 -2.02 -3.97
N ALA A 304 9.10 -0.78 -3.60
CA ALA A 304 9.97 0.03 -2.73
C ALA A 304 10.12 -0.55 -1.31
N ALA A 305 9.05 -1.12 -0.74
CA ALA A 305 9.12 -1.79 0.56
C ALA A 305 10.16 -2.94 0.54
N PHE A 306 10.18 -3.75 -0.52
CA PHE A 306 11.19 -4.79 -0.72
C PHE A 306 12.60 -4.21 -0.93
N GLN A 307 12.73 -3.10 -1.64
CA GLN A 307 14.02 -2.41 -1.81
C GLN A 307 14.58 -1.93 -0.47
N VAL A 308 13.78 -1.24 0.34
CA VAL A 308 14.19 -0.76 1.67
C VAL A 308 14.66 -1.93 2.54
N TRP A 309 13.85 -2.98 2.64
CA TRP A 309 14.19 -4.13 3.47
C TRP A 309 15.45 -4.86 2.98
N SER A 310 15.54 -5.17 1.69
CA SER A 310 16.67 -5.93 1.14
C SER A 310 17.99 -5.15 1.21
N GLN A 311 17.98 -3.83 0.95
CA GLN A 311 19.15 -2.98 1.11
C GLN A 311 19.60 -2.91 2.57
N ALA A 312 18.66 -2.81 3.51
CA ALA A 312 18.98 -2.79 4.94
C ALA A 312 19.54 -4.13 5.42
N VAL A 313 18.99 -5.27 4.97
CA VAL A 313 19.55 -6.61 5.26
C VAL A 313 20.95 -6.75 4.69
N ALA A 314 21.19 -6.31 3.45
CA ALA A 314 22.52 -6.36 2.84
C ALA A 314 23.53 -5.54 3.64
N LYS A 315 23.14 -4.35 4.10
CA LYS A 315 23.97 -3.48 4.94
C LYS A 315 24.20 -4.04 6.34
N ALA A 316 23.19 -4.65 6.95
CA ALA A 316 23.26 -5.22 8.30
C ALA A 316 23.93 -6.60 8.35
N GLY A 317 24.02 -7.31 7.21
CA GLY A 317 24.53 -8.67 7.13
C GLY A 317 23.64 -9.72 7.80
N THR A 318 22.36 -9.42 8.03
CA THR A 318 21.44 -10.29 8.79
C THR A 318 19.98 -9.98 8.49
N THR A 319 19.10 -10.97 8.69
CA THR A 319 17.64 -10.80 8.65
C THR A 319 17.03 -10.62 10.06
N ASP A 320 17.85 -10.42 11.09
CA ASP A 320 17.36 -10.11 12.44
C ASP A 320 16.56 -8.79 12.44
N THR A 321 15.28 -8.87 12.82
CA THR A 321 14.33 -7.76 12.74
C THR A 321 14.81 -6.51 13.45
N LYS A 322 15.40 -6.63 14.66
CA LYS A 322 15.89 -5.47 15.41
C LYS A 322 17.06 -4.80 14.68
N LYS A 323 18.08 -5.57 14.28
CA LYS A 323 19.25 -5.02 13.57
C LYS A 323 18.87 -4.41 12.22
N VAL A 324 17.97 -5.05 11.48
CA VAL A 324 17.45 -4.53 10.20
C VAL A 324 16.68 -3.23 10.45
N MET A 325 15.81 -3.19 11.46
CA MET A 325 15.07 -1.98 11.81
C MET A 325 16.00 -0.83 12.21
N ASP A 326 16.95 -1.06 13.11
CA ASP A 326 17.92 -0.04 13.54
C ASP A 326 18.71 0.49 12.32
N THR A 327 19.07 -0.42 11.40
CA THR A 327 19.72 -0.07 10.14
C THR A 327 18.81 0.82 9.28
N ILE A 328 17.53 0.46 9.09
CA ILE A 328 16.54 1.23 8.32
C ILE A 328 16.39 2.66 8.87
N LYS A 329 16.22 2.80 10.18
CA LYS A 329 16.01 4.11 10.85
C LYS A 329 17.24 5.01 10.81
N ALA A 330 18.44 4.44 10.77
CA ALA A 330 19.70 5.19 10.70
C ALA A 330 20.12 5.55 9.26
N GLY A 331 19.38 5.10 8.25
CA GLY A 331 19.78 5.20 6.85
C GLY A 331 18.83 6.00 5.97
N GLU A 332 19.30 6.20 4.73
CA GLU A 332 18.50 6.62 3.59
C GLU A 332 18.58 5.52 2.52
N TRP A 333 17.49 5.34 1.77
CA TRP A 333 17.29 4.20 0.89
C TRP A 333 16.93 4.66 -0.51
N ASP A 334 17.68 4.22 -1.50
CA ASP A 334 17.38 4.55 -2.90
C ASP A 334 16.33 3.57 -3.43
N THR A 335 15.14 4.08 -3.73
CA THR A 335 14.00 3.26 -4.16
C THR A 335 13.42 3.75 -5.49
N VAL A 336 12.49 2.98 -6.05
CA VAL A 336 11.68 3.42 -7.19
C VAL A 336 10.90 4.71 -6.89
N LEU A 337 10.58 4.98 -5.62
CA LEU A 337 9.89 6.21 -5.19
C LEU A 337 10.82 7.41 -4.99
N GLY A 338 12.12 7.23 -5.25
CA GLY A 338 13.17 8.15 -4.89
C GLY A 338 13.84 7.76 -3.58
N LYS A 339 14.62 8.70 -3.04
CA LYS A 339 15.33 8.52 -1.78
C LYS A 339 14.34 8.57 -0.61
N MET A 340 14.37 7.57 0.26
CA MET A 340 13.46 7.43 1.39
C MET A 340 14.23 7.43 2.72
N ALA A 341 13.63 8.05 3.75
CA ALA A 341 14.11 8.01 5.11
C ALA A 341 12.91 7.95 6.07
N PHE A 342 13.11 7.30 7.21
CA PHE A 342 12.05 7.05 8.18
C PHE A 342 12.29 7.84 9.47
N ASP A 343 11.21 8.29 10.09
CA ASP A 343 11.25 8.86 11.43
C ASP A 343 11.35 7.77 12.52
N ALA A 344 11.35 8.19 13.79
CA ALA A 344 11.46 7.26 14.91
C ALA A 344 10.26 6.32 15.05
N LYS A 345 9.07 6.72 14.56
CA LYS A 345 7.81 5.96 14.61
C LYS A 345 7.68 4.96 13.47
N GLY A 346 8.46 5.16 12.41
CA GLY A 346 8.46 4.33 11.21
C GLY A 346 7.66 4.93 10.05
N ASP A 347 7.36 6.23 10.11
CA ASP A 347 6.73 6.97 9.01
C ASP A 347 7.79 7.55 8.08
N ILE A 348 7.46 7.69 6.80
CA ILE A 348 8.30 8.43 5.85
C ILE A 348 8.40 9.90 6.28
N LYS A 349 9.59 10.49 6.14
CA LYS A 349 9.79 11.92 6.44
C LYS A 349 9.21 12.86 5.37
N ALA A 350 9.03 12.35 4.16
CA ALA A 350 8.45 13.12 3.07
C ALA A 350 6.92 13.24 3.23
N ILE A 351 6.39 14.45 3.04
CA ILE A 351 4.96 14.74 3.04
C ILE A 351 4.64 15.36 1.69
N ASP A 352 3.85 14.68 0.85
CA ASP A 352 3.67 15.10 -0.54
C ASP A 352 2.25 14.87 -1.11
N TYR A 353 1.22 14.77 -0.27
CA TYR A 353 -0.16 14.69 -0.79
C TYR A 353 -0.52 15.90 -1.66
N VAL A 354 -1.03 15.62 -2.84
CA VAL A 354 -1.59 16.59 -3.81
C VAL A 354 -3.03 16.19 -4.13
N VAL A 355 -3.73 17.03 -4.90
CA VAL A 355 -5.11 16.77 -5.33
C VAL A 355 -5.12 16.43 -6.82
N TYR A 356 -5.81 15.36 -7.17
CA TYR A 356 -6.04 14.89 -8.52
C TYR A 356 -7.50 15.06 -8.92
N LYS A 357 -7.76 15.11 -10.23
CA LYS A 357 -9.11 15.13 -10.80
C LYS A 357 -9.25 14.08 -11.88
N TRP A 358 -10.28 13.25 -11.78
CA TRP A 358 -10.70 12.28 -12.80
C TRP A 358 -11.40 12.98 -13.97
N ASP A 359 -11.18 12.45 -15.18
CA ASP A 359 -11.90 12.84 -16.40
C ASP A 359 -12.93 11.79 -16.84
N ALA A 360 -13.70 12.11 -17.89
CA ALA A 360 -14.75 11.23 -18.40
C ALA A 360 -14.24 9.93 -19.06
N LYS A 361 -12.94 9.87 -19.38
CA LYS A 361 -12.29 8.72 -20.03
C LYS A 361 -11.74 7.72 -19.01
N GLY A 362 -11.75 8.07 -17.73
CA GLY A 362 -11.15 7.26 -16.69
C GLY A 362 -9.64 7.48 -16.55
N ASP A 363 -9.15 8.64 -17.00
CA ASP A 363 -7.81 9.13 -16.66
C ASP A 363 -7.91 10.15 -15.52
N TYR A 364 -6.77 10.51 -14.93
CA TYR A 364 -6.70 11.59 -13.92
C TYR A 364 -5.46 12.46 -14.09
N ALA A 365 -5.56 13.70 -13.63
CA ALA A 365 -4.47 14.67 -13.67
C ALA A 365 -4.33 15.41 -12.33
N GLU A 366 -3.09 15.70 -11.95
CA GLU A 366 -2.77 16.51 -10.79
C GLU A 366 -3.27 17.95 -10.99
N LEU A 367 -3.90 18.51 -9.96
CA LEU A 367 -4.30 19.91 -9.94
C LEU A 367 -3.15 20.75 -9.39
N LYS A 368 -2.74 21.77 -10.14
CA LYS A 368 -1.83 22.81 -9.66
C LYS A 368 -2.56 23.63 -8.59
N GLN A 369 -2.06 23.63 -7.35
CA GLN A 369 -2.68 24.29 -6.20
C GLN A 369 -2.26 25.74 -5.97
#